data_AF-A0A662QAV6-F1
#
_entry.id   AF-A0A662QAV6-F1
#
_cell.length_a   1.000
_cell.length_b   1.000
_cell.length_c   1.000
_cell.angle_alpha   90.00
_cell.angle_beta   90.00
_cell.angle_gamma   90.00
#
_symmetry.space_group_name_H-M   'P 1'
#
loop_
_entity.id
_entity.type
_entity.pdbx_description
1 polymer ?
#
loop_
_entity_poly.entity_id
_entity_poly.type
_entity_poly.pdbx_seq_one_letter_code
_entity_poly.pdbx_strand_id
1 'polypeptide(L)'
;MNMEDELELKALKLKKMMRLMASREVSKSDKHEERLSFNDALKIVREHLVDRGDEVLNAALEQYPEEAKRIVRVLAEKIVRGGFRGKISGGALLSLFEYLGMPVKLRTKILYYKKGEYKSIADLIK
;
A
#
# COMPACT_ATOMS: atom_id res chain seq x y z
N MET A 1 -48.10 -19.03 -26.87
CA MET A 1 -46.77 -18.81 -26.25
C MET A 1 -46.15 -20.19 -26.12
N ASN A 2 -45.04 -20.44 -26.81
CA ASN A 2 -44.54 -21.78 -27.05
C ASN A 2 -43.73 -22.24 -25.83
N MET A 3 -43.81 -23.53 -25.49
CA MET A 3 -43.04 -24.11 -24.38
C MET A 3 -41.52 -23.94 -24.59
N GLU A 4 -41.07 -23.86 -25.85
CA GLU A 4 -39.68 -23.55 -26.22
C GLU A 4 -39.24 -22.17 -25.73
N ASP A 5 -40.08 -21.15 -25.86
CA ASP A 5 -39.76 -19.78 -25.42
C ASP A 5 -39.56 -19.72 -23.90
N GLU A 6 -40.33 -20.53 -23.15
CA GLU A 6 -40.22 -20.60 -21.69
C GLU A 6 -38.95 -21.34 -21.24
N LEU A 7 -38.56 -22.38 -21.99
CA LEU A 7 -37.30 -23.13 -21.78
C LEU A 7 -36.07 -22.27 -22.07
N GLU A 8 -36.09 -21.50 -23.16
CA GLU A 8 -35.02 -20.56 -23.50
C GLU A 8 -34.86 -19.47 -22.44
N LEU A 9 -35.98 -18.91 -21.94
CA LEU A 9 -35.95 -17.89 -20.90
C LEU A 9 -35.36 -18.43 -19.59
N LYS A 10 -35.67 -19.69 -19.23
CA LYS A 10 -35.09 -20.36 -18.06
C LYS A 10 -33.58 -20.58 -18.22
N ALA A 11 -33.14 -21.03 -19.40
CA ALA A 11 -31.73 -21.23 -19.70
C ALA A 11 -30.93 -19.90 -19.61
N LEU A 12 -31.50 -18.81 -20.12
CA LEU A 12 -30.86 -17.49 -20.08
C LEU A 12 -30.71 -16.95 -18.63
N LYS A 13 -31.75 -17.14 -17.80
CA LYS A 13 -31.72 -16.77 -16.38
C LYS A 13 -30.67 -17.56 -15.61
N LEU A 14 -30.58 -18.86 -15.84
CA LEU A 14 -29.60 -19.74 -15.18
C LEU A 14 -28.16 -19.31 -15.54
N LYS A 15 -27.89 -19.06 -16.82
CA LYS A 15 -26.58 -18.59 -17.30
C LYS A 15 -26.18 -17.26 -16.66
N LYS A 16 -27.13 -16.33 -16.47
CA LYS A 16 -26.89 -15.04 -15.80
C LYS A 16 -26.61 -15.22 -14.31
N MET A 17 -27.36 -16.08 -13.61
CA MET A 17 -27.07 -16.43 -12.21
C MET A 17 -25.69 -17.05 -12.06
N MET A 18 -25.32 -18.02 -12.90
CA MET A 18 -23.99 -18.65 -12.87
C MET A 18 -22.86 -17.64 -13.07
N ARG A 19 -22.99 -16.68 -14.00
CA ARG A 19 -22.01 -15.59 -14.17
C ARG A 19 -21.89 -14.71 -12.93
N LEU A 20 -23.02 -14.36 -12.30
CA LEU A 20 -23.02 -13.56 -11.07
C LEU A 20 -22.37 -14.32 -9.90
N MET A 21 -22.63 -15.62 -9.77
CA MET A 21 -21.98 -16.48 -8.78
C MET A 21 -20.48 -16.59 -9.03
N ALA A 22 -20.06 -16.86 -10.27
CA ALA A 22 -18.64 -16.92 -10.64
C ALA A 22 -17.91 -15.60 -10.37
N SER A 23 -18.50 -14.45 -10.69
CA SER A 23 -17.92 -13.13 -10.36
C SER A 23 -17.80 -12.88 -8.85
N ARG A 24 -18.72 -13.44 -8.05
CA ARG A 24 -18.66 -13.40 -6.58
C ARG A 24 -17.62 -14.36 -6.00
N GLU A 25 -17.39 -15.48 -6.65
CA GLU A 25 -16.36 -16.44 -6.26
C GLU A 25 -14.96 -15.93 -6.60
N VAL A 26 -14.74 -15.34 -7.77
CA VAL A 26 -13.46 -14.67 -8.10
C VAL A 26 -13.12 -13.56 -7.09
N SER A 27 -14.13 -12.81 -6.63
CA SER A 27 -13.95 -11.78 -5.61
C SER A 27 -13.92 -12.31 -4.16
N LYS A 28 -14.16 -13.61 -3.95
CA LYS A 28 -14.01 -14.31 -2.66
C LYS A 28 -12.75 -15.18 -2.61
N SER A 29 -12.26 -15.70 -3.72
CA SER A 29 -10.98 -16.43 -3.80
C SER A 29 -9.80 -15.52 -3.48
N ASP A 30 -9.89 -14.23 -3.78
CA ASP A 30 -8.92 -13.21 -3.32
C ASP A 30 -9.03 -12.87 -1.81
N LYS A 31 -10.06 -13.38 -1.11
CA LYS A 31 -10.30 -13.08 0.32
C LYS A 31 -9.87 -14.21 1.26
N HIS A 32 -9.28 -15.29 0.71
CA HIS A 32 -8.88 -16.48 1.47
C HIS A 32 -7.39 -16.82 1.28
N GLU A 33 -6.55 -15.83 0.92
CA GLU A 33 -5.18 -15.82 1.43
C GLU A 33 -5.26 -15.22 2.83
N GLU A 34 -4.63 -15.85 3.81
CA GLU A 34 -4.48 -15.32 5.17
C GLU A 34 -4.05 -13.85 5.07
N ARG A 35 -4.97 -12.93 5.38
CA ARG A 35 -4.62 -11.50 5.42
C ARG A 35 -3.53 -11.36 6.45
N LEU A 36 -2.30 -11.10 5.99
CA LEU A 36 -1.15 -10.83 6.84
C LEU A 36 -1.58 -9.90 7.97
N SER A 37 -1.28 -10.27 9.22
CA SER A 37 -1.47 -9.37 10.33
C SER A 37 -0.75 -8.07 10.03
N PHE A 38 -1.26 -6.94 10.53
CA PHE A 38 -0.59 -5.67 10.31
C PHE A 38 0.86 -5.69 10.81
N ASN A 39 1.13 -6.37 11.93
CA ASN A 39 2.49 -6.51 12.46
C ASN A 39 3.40 -7.29 11.51
N ASP A 40 2.90 -8.37 10.90
CA ASP A 40 3.66 -9.17 9.94
C ASP A 40 3.92 -8.39 8.65
N ALA A 41 2.88 -7.72 8.14
CA ALA A 41 3.00 -6.85 6.97
C ALA A 41 4.01 -5.73 7.21
N LEU A 42 3.98 -5.10 8.39
CA LEU A 42 4.91 -4.05 8.77
C LEU A 42 6.35 -4.57 8.82
N LYS A 43 6.57 -5.76 9.39
CA LYS A 43 7.89 -6.38 9.46
C LYS A 43 8.45 -6.67 8.06
N ILE A 44 7.64 -7.27 7.19
CA ILE A 44 8.01 -7.59 5.80
C ILE A 44 8.40 -6.30 5.05
N VAL A 45 7.60 -5.24 5.17
CA VAL A 45 7.89 -3.98 4.49
C VAL A 45 9.18 -3.37 5.03
N ARG A 46 9.38 -3.32 6.36
CA ARG A 46 10.60 -2.77 6.98
C ARG A 46 11.88 -3.46 6.51
N GLU A 47 11.87 -4.78 6.34
CA GLU A 47 13.03 -5.54 5.83
C GLU A 47 13.43 -5.13 4.40
N HIS A 48 12.51 -4.55 3.65
CA HIS A 48 12.72 -4.07 2.29
C HIS A 48 13.01 -2.57 2.20
N LEU A 49 12.92 -1.82 3.31
CA LEU A 49 13.26 -0.40 3.33
C LEU A 49 14.77 -0.20 3.40
N VAL A 50 15.25 0.85 2.73
CA VAL A 50 16.65 1.33 2.80
C VAL A 50 16.69 2.84 2.99
N ASP A 51 17.89 3.36 3.27
CA ASP A 51 18.13 4.76 3.63
C ASP A 51 17.26 5.19 4.82
N ARG A 52 16.61 6.35 4.74
CA ARG A 52 15.67 6.87 5.74
C ARG A 52 14.24 6.35 5.53
N GLY A 53 14.07 5.17 4.90
CA GLY A 53 12.76 4.60 4.61
C GLY A 53 11.91 4.36 5.85
N ASP A 54 12.50 3.89 6.95
CA ASP A 54 11.75 3.66 8.19
C ASP A 54 11.23 4.98 8.80
N GLU A 55 12.02 6.06 8.74
CA GLU A 55 11.56 7.38 9.19
C GLU A 55 10.34 7.86 8.38
N VAL A 56 10.36 7.65 7.06
CA VAL A 56 9.24 8.00 6.18
C VAL A 56 8.01 7.18 6.51
N LEU A 57 8.18 5.87 6.69
CA LEU A 57 7.07 4.99 7.03
C LEU A 57 6.44 5.35 8.38
N ASN A 58 7.28 5.61 9.39
CA ASN A 58 6.81 6.01 10.72
C ASN A 58 6.06 7.36 10.66
N ALA A 59 6.60 8.35 9.93
CA ALA A 59 5.94 9.64 9.73
C ALA A 59 4.59 9.48 8.99
N ALA A 60 4.52 8.58 8.01
CA ALA A 60 3.28 8.27 7.30
C ALA A 60 2.24 7.60 8.22
N LEU A 61 2.66 6.66 9.06
CA LEU A 61 1.78 6.00 10.04
C LEU A 61 1.29 6.98 11.12
N GLU A 62 2.06 8.00 11.47
CA GLU A 62 1.67 9.04 12.42
C GLU A 62 0.68 10.03 11.80
N GLN A 63 0.94 10.48 10.56
CA GLN A 63 0.15 11.53 9.90
C GLN A 63 -1.10 10.99 9.18
N TYR A 64 -1.03 9.76 8.65
CA TYR A 64 -2.07 9.12 7.85
C TYR A 64 -2.28 7.66 8.30
N PRO A 65 -2.71 7.42 9.55
CA PRO A 65 -2.66 6.11 10.18
C PRO A 65 -3.47 5.04 9.44
N GLU A 66 -4.66 5.35 8.93
CA GLU A 66 -5.53 4.35 8.30
C GLU A 66 -5.11 4.04 6.87
N GLU A 67 -4.75 5.07 6.11
CA GLU A 67 -4.27 4.97 4.73
C GLU A 67 -2.90 4.30 4.68
N ALA A 68 -1.96 4.71 5.52
CA ALA A 68 -0.63 4.13 5.59
C ALA A 68 -0.68 2.65 5.99
N LYS A 69 -1.55 2.26 6.93
CA LYS A 69 -1.75 0.84 7.27
C LYS A 69 -2.23 0.02 6.08
N ARG A 70 -3.15 0.56 5.26
CA ARG A 70 -3.61 -0.13 4.04
C ARG A 70 -2.49 -0.28 3.02
N ILE A 71 -1.70 0.77 2.84
CA ILE A 71 -0.56 0.74 1.92
C ILE A 71 0.48 -0.27 2.36
N VAL A 72 0.81 -0.33 3.66
CA VAL A 72 1.71 -1.35 4.22
C VAL A 72 1.24 -2.76 3.91
N ARG A 73 -0.06 -3.06 4.08
CA ARG A 73 -0.61 -4.37 3.74
C ARG A 73 -0.45 -4.70 2.25
N VAL A 74 -0.81 -3.75 1.37
CA VAL A 74 -0.68 -3.94 -0.08
C VAL A 74 0.78 -4.12 -0.51
N LEU A 75 1.72 -3.37 0.09
CA LEU A 75 3.14 -3.52 -0.17
C LEU A 75 3.65 -4.89 0.28
N ALA A 76 3.27 -5.33 1.49
CA ALA A 76 3.65 -6.65 2.01
C ALA A 76 3.11 -7.79 1.13
N GLU A 77 1.83 -7.71 0.73
CA GLU A 77 1.21 -8.69 -0.18
C GLU A 77 1.97 -8.78 -1.51
N LYS A 78 2.35 -7.63 -2.08
CA LYS A 78 3.14 -7.59 -3.33
C LYS A 78 4.55 -8.18 -3.17
N ILE A 79 5.19 -7.94 -2.04
CA ILE A 79 6.51 -8.50 -1.73
C ILE A 79 6.42 -10.03 -1.61
N VAL A 80 5.46 -10.53 -0.82
CA VAL A 80 5.27 -11.97 -0.59
C VAL A 80 4.92 -12.72 -1.86
N ARG A 81 4.04 -12.16 -2.70
CA ARG A 81 3.67 -12.75 -4.00
C ARG A 81 4.80 -12.69 -5.04
N GLY A 82 5.99 -12.20 -4.67
CA GLY A 82 7.15 -12.12 -5.56
C GLY A 82 7.05 -11.04 -6.62
N GLY A 83 6.05 -10.15 -6.54
CA GLY A 83 5.88 -9.02 -7.46
C GLY A 83 6.91 -7.91 -7.26
N PHE A 84 7.68 -7.95 -6.17
CA PHE A 84 8.77 -7.02 -5.90
C PHE A 84 9.87 -7.69 -5.07
N ARG A 85 11.10 -7.72 -5.58
CA ARG A 85 12.31 -8.24 -4.88
C ARG A 85 13.35 -7.15 -4.57
N GLY A 86 13.04 -5.90 -4.91
CA GLY A 86 13.96 -4.77 -4.75
C GLY A 86 14.00 -4.23 -3.32
N LYS A 87 14.79 -3.17 -3.13
CA LYS A 87 14.72 -2.33 -1.92
C LYS A 87 13.92 -1.07 -2.21
N ILE A 88 13.24 -0.54 -1.21
CA ILE A 88 12.44 0.69 -1.29
C ILE A 88 13.19 1.77 -0.51
N SER A 89 13.71 2.78 -1.22
CA SER A 89 14.36 3.92 -0.54
C SER A 89 13.32 4.83 0.11
N GLY A 90 13.75 5.62 1.10
CA GLY A 90 12.89 6.63 1.72
C GLY A 90 12.35 7.65 0.71
N GLY A 91 13.15 8.04 -0.29
CA GLY A 91 12.69 8.93 -1.36
C GLY A 91 11.58 8.31 -2.19
N ALA A 92 11.73 7.04 -2.61
CA ALA A 92 10.70 6.33 -3.36
C ALA A 92 9.41 6.16 -2.55
N LEU A 93 9.53 5.84 -1.26
CA LEU A 93 8.38 5.71 -0.37
C LEU A 93 7.66 7.06 -0.16
N LEU A 94 8.42 8.15 -0.01
CA LEU A 94 7.86 9.49 0.10
C LEU A 94 7.08 9.88 -1.17
N SER A 95 7.68 9.67 -2.35
CA SER A 95 7.01 9.94 -3.63
C SER A 95 5.76 9.08 -3.84
N LEU A 96 5.76 7.84 -3.35
CA LEU A 96 4.55 6.99 -3.39
C LEU A 96 3.43 7.60 -2.56
N PHE A 97 3.71 8.03 -1.33
CA PHE A 97 2.71 8.68 -0.49
C PHE A 97 2.20 9.99 -1.11
N GLU A 98 3.08 10.82 -1.65
CA GLU A 98 2.71 12.05 -2.36
C GLU A 98 1.80 11.77 -3.56
N TYR A 99 2.15 10.79 -4.40
CA TYR A 99 1.34 10.38 -5.55
C TYR A 99 -0.06 9.90 -5.14
N LEU A 100 -0.17 9.27 -3.98
CA LEU A 100 -1.43 8.81 -3.41
C LEU A 100 -2.19 9.89 -2.64
N GLY A 101 -1.73 11.16 -2.67
CA GLY A 101 -2.39 12.28 -2.02
C GLY A 101 -2.09 12.43 -0.53
N MET A 102 -1.05 11.76 -0.02
CA MET A 102 -0.56 11.88 1.36
C MET A 102 0.80 12.58 1.38
N PRO A 103 0.84 13.93 1.38
CA PRO A 103 2.10 14.67 1.49
C PRO A 103 2.69 14.55 2.90
N VAL A 104 3.40 13.44 3.16
CA VAL A 104 4.04 13.12 4.45
C VAL A 104 5.13 14.14 4.76
N LYS A 105 5.00 14.88 5.85
CA LYS A 105 5.99 15.88 6.27
C LYS A 105 7.08 15.25 7.13
N LEU A 106 8.33 15.37 6.69
CA LEU A 106 9.50 14.95 7.48
C LEU A 106 10.10 16.15 8.20
N ARG A 107 10.47 15.98 9.48
CA ARG A 107 11.28 16.96 10.19
C ARG A 107 12.72 16.89 9.66
N THR A 108 13.08 17.76 8.73
CA THR A 108 14.45 17.88 8.22
C THR A 108 15.17 19.03 8.90
N LYS A 109 16.44 18.82 9.27
CA LYS A 109 17.34 19.88 9.74
C LYS A 109 18.49 19.98 8.76
N ILE A 110 18.73 21.19 8.24
CA ILE A 110 19.88 21.45 7.39
C ILE A 110 21.01 21.96 8.29
N LEU A 111 22.10 21.21 8.33
CA LEU A 111 23.30 21.55 9.08
C LEU A 111 24.39 22.02 8.11
N TYR A 112 25.17 23.02 8.52
CA TYR A 112 26.36 23.47 7.80
C TYR A 112 27.59 23.31 8.69
N TYR A 113 28.74 23.02 8.07
CA TYR A 113 29.99 22.84 8.78
C TYR A 113 30.77 24.16 8.86
N LYS A 114 31.13 24.61 10.06
CA LYS A 114 31.91 25.83 10.28
C LYS A 114 32.78 25.73 11.51
N LYS A 115 34.09 26.00 11.33
CA LYS A 115 35.08 26.05 12.42
C LYS A 115 35.09 24.81 13.31
N GLY A 116 35.03 23.62 12.72
CA GLY A 116 35.09 22.36 13.46
C GLY A 116 33.74 21.82 13.94
N GLU A 117 32.65 22.59 13.84
CA GLU A 117 31.33 22.22 14.37
C GLU A 117 30.25 22.23 13.28
N TYR A 118 29.27 21.33 13.41
CA TYR A 118 28.02 21.39 12.64
C TYR A 118 27.03 22.32 13.33
N LYS A 119 26.55 23.32 12.61
CA LYS A 119 25.58 24.32 13.10
C LYS A 119 24.32 24.28 12.24
N SER A 120 23.17 24.64 12.80
CA SER A 120 21.92 24.66 12.05
C SER A 120 21.85 25.89 11.15
N ILE A 121 21.44 25.75 9.90
CA ILE A 121 21.17 26.91 9.03
C ILE A 121 20.07 27.79 9.64
N ALA A 122 19.13 27.21 10.39
CA ALA A 122 18.10 27.98 11.08
C ALA A 122 18.70 29.02 12.05
N ASP A 123 19.88 28.77 12.62
CA ASP A 123 20.56 29.70 13.52
C ASP A 123 21.15 30.92 12.78
N LEU A 124 21.30 30.87 11.45
CA LEU A 124 21.79 31.97 10.62
C LEU A 124 20.69 32.93 10.17
N ILE A 125 19.42 32.50 10.17
CA ILE A 125 18.27 33.26 9.66
C ILE A 125 17.57 34.03 10.80
N LYS A 126 17.98 33.79 12.04
CA LYS A 126 17.46 34.44 13.24
C LYS A 126 18.10 35.80 13.46
#